data_AF-A0AAW5CXD2-F1
#
_entry.id   AF-A0AAW5CXD2-F1
#
_cell.length_a   1.000
_cell.length_b   1.000
_cell.length_c   1.000
_cell.angle_alpha   90.00
_cell.angle_beta   90.00
_cell.angle_gamma   90.00
#
_symmetry.space_group_name_H-M   'P 1'
#
loop_
_entity.id
_entity.type
_entity.pdbx_description
1 polymer ?
#
loop_
_entity_poly.entity_id
_entity_poly.type
_entity_poly.pdbx_seq_one_letter_code
_entity_poly.pdbx_strand_id
1 'polypeptide(L)'
;MTGMRVSESNCLKFGSLIEENSWVGAKTRLFKNAPEGGSIEIWAAGPYIKKIFIKIRPIAEKFFGVSGRELDEIYLKSDPRKYRSSKVVKHMKTQRKVDSYLNWSDVNDITLDEKDVHEFWVLNPNISNRVIVEKVIYVGGKWSIRSHQYRRSIAVHLNRLELVSTRYLVVQFKHMYKTVTDWYCSGTPANSKSLGNLARAFISELDKAGLERSASLAIAFQESEQLFGGGGQALMKQKNLAPNKKLYHYRLYLWLKEGVRELCRLEMACIV
;
A
#
# COMPACT_ATOMS: atom_id res chain seq x y z
N MET A 1 -19.75 10.53 -2.42
CA MET A 1 -18.61 11.30 -1.86
C MET A 1 -18.31 12.40 -2.87
N THR A 2 -18.90 13.57 -2.66
CA THR A 2 -18.93 14.70 -3.61
C THR A 2 -17.84 15.70 -3.22
N GLY A 3 -16.66 15.59 -3.81
CA GLY A 3 -15.56 16.53 -3.56
C GLY A 3 -14.19 16.02 -4.01
N MET A 4 -13.29 16.97 -4.26
CA MET A 4 -11.92 16.70 -4.74
C MET A 4 -11.09 16.03 -3.63
N ARG A 5 -10.45 14.91 -3.96
CA ARG A 5 -9.56 14.19 -3.04
C ARG A 5 -8.20 14.85 -2.94
N VAL A 6 -7.48 14.51 -1.87
CA VAL A 6 -6.08 14.92 -1.68
C VAL A 6 -5.17 14.49 -2.83
N SER A 7 -5.39 13.31 -3.42
CA SER A 7 -4.63 12.84 -4.58
C SER A 7 -4.84 13.73 -5.81
N GLU A 8 -6.08 14.19 -6.01
CA GLU A 8 -6.49 15.02 -7.13
C GLU A 8 -6.01 16.48 -6.93
N SER A 9 -6.07 16.99 -5.69
CA SER A 9 -5.55 18.31 -5.36
C SER A 9 -4.03 18.42 -5.50
N ASN A 10 -3.27 17.33 -5.31
CA ASN A 10 -1.83 17.31 -5.58
C ASN A 10 -1.50 17.50 -7.08
N CYS A 11 -2.46 17.27 -7.97
CA CYS A 11 -2.31 17.43 -9.41
C CYS A 11 -2.79 18.79 -9.93
N LEU A 12 -3.15 19.73 -9.04
CA LEU A 12 -3.41 21.12 -9.41
C LEU A 12 -2.15 21.76 -9.97
N LYS A 13 -2.28 22.43 -11.12
CA LYS A 13 -1.25 23.25 -11.74
C LYS A 13 -1.58 24.75 -11.62
N PHE A 14 -0.60 25.63 -11.80
CA PHE A 14 -0.84 27.07 -11.67
C PHE A 14 -1.85 27.60 -12.70
N GLY A 15 -1.94 26.96 -13.87
CA GLY A 15 -2.92 27.25 -14.91
C GLY A 15 -4.24 26.50 -14.77
N SER A 16 -4.52 25.87 -13.63
CA SER A 16 -5.73 25.05 -13.43
C SER A 16 -6.98 25.84 -13.03
N LEU A 17 -6.86 27.13 -12.75
CA LEU A 17 -8.00 27.98 -12.41
C LEU A 17 -8.90 28.17 -13.64
N ILE A 18 -10.19 27.89 -13.48
CA ILE A 18 -11.23 28.21 -14.47
C ILE A 18 -12.12 29.28 -13.86
N GLU A 19 -12.34 30.34 -14.62
CA GLU A 19 -13.27 31.41 -14.27
C GLU A 19 -14.15 31.67 -15.49
N GLU A 20 -15.45 31.41 -15.33
CA GLU A 20 -16.45 31.66 -16.35
C GLU A 20 -17.66 32.30 -15.67
N ASN A 21 -18.04 33.49 -16.13
CA ASN A 21 -19.15 34.28 -15.61
C ASN A 21 -19.08 34.51 -14.09
N SER A 22 -19.72 33.63 -13.31
CA SER A 22 -19.92 33.71 -11.86
C SER A 22 -19.42 32.50 -11.11
N TRP A 23 -18.92 31.47 -11.82
CA TRP A 23 -18.43 30.24 -11.20
C TRP A 23 -16.90 30.19 -11.25
N VAL A 24 -16.33 29.72 -10.15
CA VAL A 24 -14.89 29.47 -10.03
C VAL A 24 -14.71 27.97 -9.95
N GLY A 25 -13.80 27.46 -10.76
CA GLY A 25 -13.46 26.05 -10.77
C GLY A 25 -11.97 25.81 -10.79
N ALA A 26 -11.60 24.55 -10.52
CA ALA A 26 -10.24 24.09 -10.65
C ALA A 26 -10.20 22.80 -11.47
N LYS A 27 -9.39 22.78 -12.51
CA LYS A 27 -9.14 21.62 -13.36
C LYS A 27 -8.10 20.71 -12.72
N THR A 28 -8.43 19.45 -12.45
CA THR A 28 -7.44 18.48 -11.96
C THR A 28 -7.57 17.14 -12.66
N ARG A 29 -6.64 16.23 -12.35
CA ARG A 29 -6.65 14.87 -12.85
C ARG A 29 -7.31 13.95 -11.82
N LEU A 30 -8.46 13.41 -12.18
CA LEU A 30 -9.18 12.37 -11.45
C LEU A 30 -8.49 11.01 -11.69
N PHE A 31 -8.20 10.30 -10.59
CA PHE A 31 -7.62 8.95 -10.67
C PHE A 31 -8.59 7.85 -10.26
N LYS A 32 -9.57 8.15 -9.40
CA LYS A 32 -10.49 7.13 -8.91
C LYS A 32 -11.62 6.94 -9.92
N ASN A 33 -11.87 5.70 -10.32
CA ASN A 33 -12.86 5.33 -11.32
C ASN A 33 -12.58 5.93 -12.72
N ALA A 34 -11.40 6.50 -12.93
CA ALA A 34 -10.97 6.98 -14.22
C ALA A 34 -10.21 5.87 -14.97
N PRO A 35 -10.16 5.93 -16.32
CA PRO A 35 -9.26 5.09 -17.11
C PRO A 35 -7.79 5.25 -16.67
N GLU A 36 -6.95 4.27 -16.99
CA GLU A 36 -5.52 4.36 -16.71
C GLU A 36 -4.91 5.65 -17.28
N GLY A 37 -4.17 6.38 -16.44
CA GLY A 37 -3.67 7.71 -16.75
C GLY A 37 -4.53 8.85 -16.20
N GLY A 38 -5.75 8.57 -15.73
CA GLY A 38 -6.66 9.54 -15.11
C GLY A 38 -7.41 10.41 -16.12
N SER A 39 -8.61 10.84 -15.75
CA SER A 39 -9.43 11.76 -16.55
C SER A 39 -9.26 13.19 -16.04
N ILE A 40 -9.41 14.16 -16.93
CA ILE A 40 -9.46 15.56 -16.54
C ILE A 40 -10.86 15.86 -16.05
N GLU A 41 -11.00 16.37 -14.83
CA GLU A 41 -12.26 16.85 -14.30
C GLU A 41 -12.16 18.29 -13.78
N ILE A 42 -13.30 18.98 -13.83
CA ILE A 42 -13.46 20.34 -13.35
C ILE A 42 -14.21 20.29 -12.03
N TRP A 43 -13.59 20.81 -10.99
CA TRP A 43 -14.16 20.87 -9.65
C TRP A 43 -14.71 22.27 -9.39
N ALA A 44 -15.96 22.36 -8.96
CA ALA A 44 -16.50 23.61 -8.44
C ALA A 44 -15.71 24.03 -7.19
N ALA A 45 -15.30 25.30 -7.14
CA ALA A 45 -14.47 25.85 -6.10
C ALA A 45 -15.10 27.11 -5.51
N GLY A 46 -14.81 27.41 -4.24
CA GLY A 46 -15.27 28.64 -3.62
C GLY A 46 -14.60 29.87 -4.26
N PRO A 47 -15.27 31.04 -4.31
CA PRO A 47 -14.72 32.26 -4.91
C PRO A 47 -13.38 32.72 -4.32
N TYR A 48 -13.09 32.34 -3.07
CA TYR A 48 -11.83 32.65 -2.40
C TYR A 48 -10.61 31.96 -3.03
N ILE A 49 -10.80 30.83 -3.73
CA ILE A 49 -9.71 30.10 -4.41
C ILE A 49 -9.06 30.97 -5.49
N LYS A 50 -9.85 31.80 -6.20
CA LYS A 50 -9.34 32.78 -7.17
C LYS A 50 -8.28 33.69 -6.54
N LYS A 51 -8.55 34.21 -5.34
CA LYS A 51 -7.61 35.09 -4.62
C LYS A 51 -6.30 34.37 -4.29
N ILE A 52 -6.36 33.07 -3.99
CA ILE A 52 -5.16 32.26 -3.71
C ILE A 52 -4.31 32.11 -4.97
N PHE A 53 -4.91 31.72 -6.10
CA PHE A 53 -4.21 31.56 -7.38
C PHE A 53 -3.54 32.86 -7.85
N ILE A 54 -4.25 34.00 -7.72
CA ILE A 54 -3.70 35.31 -8.08
C ILE A 54 -2.50 35.67 -7.19
N LYS A 55 -2.58 35.42 -5.87
CA LYS A 55 -1.50 35.76 -4.93
C LYS A 55 -0.29 34.84 -5.04
N ILE A 56 -0.49 33.55 -5.30
CA ILE A 56 0.60 32.58 -5.34
C ILE A 56 1.41 32.65 -6.64
N ARG A 57 0.80 33.08 -7.75
CA ARG A 57 1.47 33.16 -9.06
C ARG A 57 2.75 34.00 -9.05
N PRO A 58 2.76 35.28 -8.61
CA PRO A 58 3.99 36.10 -8.62
C PRO A 58 5.07 35.54 -7.68
N ILE A 59 4.65 34.85 -6.61
CA ILE A 59 5.56 34.15 -5.71
C ILE A 59 6.21 32.98 -6.46
N ALA A 60 5.39 32.16 -7.12
CA ALA A 60 5.86 31.00 -7.88
C ALA A 60 6.76 31.40 -9.06
N GLU A 61 6.46 32.48 -9.78
CA GLU A 61 7.31 33.00 -10.86
C GLU A 61 8.73 33.29 -10.35
N LYS A 62 8.84 33.94 -9.18
CA LYS A 62 10.14 34.18 -8.53
C LYS A 62 10.80 32.88 -8.09
N PHE A 63 10.07 31.93 -7.49
CA PHE A 63 10.67 30.69 -6.99
C PHE A 63 11.14 29.75 -8.11
N PHE A 64 10.35 29.56 -9.16
CA PHE A 64 10.68 28.68 -10.28
C PHE A 64 11.56 29.36 -11.35
N GLY A 65 11.58 30.71 -11.38
CA GLY A 65 12.35 31.48 -12.36
C GLY A 65 11.77 31.40 -13.77
N VAL A 66 10.45 31.22 -13.87
CA VAL A 66 9.70 31.05 -15.13
C VAL A 66 8.42 31.86 -15.06
N SER A 67 7.83 32.22 -16.20
CA SER A 67 6.61 33.02 -16.26
C SER A 67 5.64 32.53 -17.34
N GLY A 68 4.41 33.03 -17.31
CA GLY A 68 3.40 32.74 -18.33
C GLY A 68 3.05 31.24 -18.44
N ARG A 69 3.03 30.72 -19.68
CA ARG A 69 2.60 29.36 -19.99
C ARG A 69 3.49 28.27 -19.38
N GLU A 70 4.78 28.55 -19.19
CA GLU A 70 5.68 27.57 -18.57
C GLU A 70 5.30 27.32 -17.10
N LEU A 71 4.92 28.39 -16.39
CA LEU A 71 4.44 28.25 -15.01
C LEU A 71 3.09 27.51 -14.95
N ASP A 72 2.22 27.73 -15.93
CA ASP A 72 0.87 27.12 -15.97
C ASP A 72 0.91 25.59 -16.01
N GLU A 73 1.99 25.01 -16.54
CA GLU A 73 2.18 23.55 -16.61
C GLU A 73 2.75 22.95 -15.31
N ILE A 74 3.29 23.76 -14.41
CA ILE A 74 3.92 23.31 -13.15
C ILE A 74 2.84 23.04 -12.10
N TYR A 75 2.95 21.91 -11.41
CA TYR A 75 2.07 21.59 -10.26
C TYR A 75 2.31 22.56 -9.09
N LEU A 76 1.25 22.98 -8.40
CA LEU A 76 1.34 23.85 -7.22
C LEU A 76 2.24 23.26 -6.13
N LYS A 77 2.26 21.91 -6.01
CA LYS A 77 3.06 21.17 -5.04
C LYS A 77 4.48 20.88 -5.52
N SER A 78 4.96 21.46 -6.63
CA SER A 78 6.32 21.20 -7.12
C SER A 78 7.38 21.78 -6.19
N ASP A 79 8.52 21.11 -6.06
CA ASP A 79 9.69 21.61 -5.33
C ASP A 79 10.47 22.61 -6.20
N PRO A 80 10.47 23.92 -5.86
CA PRO A 80 11.14 24.93 -6.66
C PRO A 80 12.67 24.81 -6.63
N ARG A 81 13.25 24.24 -5.56
CA ARG A 81 14.71 24.07 -5.46
C ARG A 81 15.18 23.04 -6.46
N LYS A 82 14.48 21.89 -6.50
CA LYS A 82 14.80 20.81 -7.43
C LYS A 82 14.51 21.20 -8.89
N TYR A 83 13.44 21.96 -9.12
CA TYR A 83 13.15 22.48 -10.45
C TYR A 83 14.25 23.43 -10.94
N ARG A 84 14.75 24.34 -10.09
CA ARG A 84 15.85 25.23 -10.47
C ARG A 84 17.14 24.49 -10.80
N SER A 85 17.49 23.45 -10.05
CA SER A 85 18.76 22.73 -10.26
C SER A 85 18.73 21.78 -11.45
N SER A 86 17.62 21.09 -11.67
CA SER A 86 17.53 19.97 -12.63
C SER A 86 16.52 20.17 -13.75
N LYS A 87 15.69 21.24 -13.67
CA LYS A 87 14.51 21.44 -14.53
C LYS A 87 13.50 20.28 -14.51
N VAL A 88 13.64 19.36 -13.56
CA VAL A 88 12.71 18.25 -13.36
C VAL A 88 11.63 18.65 -12.36
N VAL A 89 10.37 18.51 -12.77
CA VAL A 89 9.21 18.71 -11.90
C VAL A 89 9.09 17.53 -10.94
N LYS A 90 9.37 17.75 -9.66
CA LYS A 90 9.16 16.77 -8.59
C LYS A 90 8.27 17.39 -7.52
N HIS A 91 7.26 16.66 -7.06
CA HIS A 91 6.44 17.13 -5.94
C HIS A 91 7.27 17.27 -4.66
N MET A 92 6.99 18.32 -3.87
CA MET A 92 7.51 18.50 -2.52
C MET A 92 7.17 17.28 -1.66
N LYS A 93 8.18 16.76 -0.97
CA LYS A 93 7.98 15.74 0.05
C LYS A 93 7.20 16.37 1.20
N THR A 94 5.94 15.97 1.38
CA THR A 94 5.22 16.24 2.63
C THR A 94 5.90 15.48 3.77
N GLN A 95 6.20 16.14 4.89
CA GLN A 95 6.83 15.57 6.10
C GLN A 95 6.19 14.24 6.58
N ARG A 96 4.94 13.94 6.19
CA ARG A 96 4.18 12.74 6.58
C ARG A 96 4.22 11.55 5.60
N LYS A 97 4.82 11.69 4.42
CA LYS A 97 5.13 10.50 3.59
C LYS A 97 6.52 10.06 3.98
N VAL A 98 6.58 9.16 4.96
CA VAL A 98 7.85 8.58 5.41
C VAL A 98 8.56 8.04 4.18
N ASP A 99 9.72 8.64 3.86
CA ASP A 99 10.59 8.19 2.77
C ASP A 99 10.90 6.68 2.93
N SER A 100 10.80 6.13 4.15
CA SER A 100 11.00 4.71 4.43
C SER A 100 10.06 3.76 3.69
N TYR A 101 8.78 4.11 3.46
CA TYR A 101 7.86 3.22 2.74
C TYR A 101 8.04 3.28 1.22
N LEU A 102 8.45 4.44 0.69
CA LEU A 102 8.71 4.61 -0.74
C LEU A 102 10.10 4.07 -1.14
N ASN A 103 11.06 4.11 -0.22
CA ASN A 103 12.43 3.64 -0.43
C ASN A 103 12.68 2.27 0.21
N TRP A 104 11.65 1.57 0.70
CA TRP A 104 11.87 0.29 1.40
C TRP A 104 12.58 -0.72 0.49
N SER A 105 12.21 -0.78 -0.78
CA SER A 105 12.88 -1.63 -1.78
C SER A 105 14.32 -1.20 -2.06
N ASP A 106 14.63 0.09 -1.93
CA ASP A 106 16.00 0.59 -2.06
C ASP A 106 16.83 0.24 -0.81
N VAL A 107 16.25 0.36 0.38
CA VAL A 107 16.88 0.05 1.67
C VAL A 107 17.18 -1.44 1.82
N ASN A 108 16.28 -2.30 1.32
CA ASN A 108 16.40 -3.77 1.45
C ASN A 108 16.91 -4.44 0.16
N ASP A 109 17.44 -3.65 -0.77
CA ASP A 109 18.01 -4.12 -2.03
C ASP A 109 17.12 -5.04 -2.89
N ILE A 110 15.81 -4.82 -2.88
CA ILE A 110 14.84 -5.69 -3.57
C ILE A 110 14.81 -5.35 -5.05
N THR A 111 15.53 -6.16 -5.81
CA THR A 111 15.62 -6.13 -7.27
C THR A 111 14.70 -7.19 -7.88
N LEU A 112 14.13 -6.87 -9.04
CA LEU A 112 13.23 -7.77 -9.76
C LEU A 112 14.00 -8.71 -10.66
N ASP A 113 13.71 -10.00 -10.55
CA ASP A 113 14.19 -11.02 -11.47
C ASP A 113 13.17 -11.31 -12.59
N GLU A 114 13.52 -12.22 -13.50
CA GLU A 114 12.63 -12.62 -14.59
C GLU A 114 11.35 -13.32 -14.10
N LYS A 115 11.42 -14.04 -12.98
CA LYS A 115 10.28 -14.76 -12.41
C LYS A 115 9.29 -13.79 -11.79
N ASP A 116 9.76 -12.76 -11.09
CA ASP A 116 8.95 -11.71 -10.50
C ASP A 116 8.17 -10.95 -11.57
N VAL A 117 8.86 -10.56 -12.66
CA VAL A 117 8.23 -9.85 -13.78
C VAL A 117 7.23 -10.76 -14.47
N HIS A 118 7.55 -12.03 -14.69
CA HIS A 118 6.61 -12.99 -15.26
C HIS A 118 5.38 -13.19 -14.38
N GLU A 119 5.55 -13.42 -13.08
CA GLU A 119 4.45 -13.57 -12.13
C GLU A 119 3.58 -12.31 -12.09
N PHE A 120 4.19 -11.13 -12.10
CA PHE A 120 3.47 -9.86 -12.18
C PHE A 120 2.51 -9.83 -13.38
N TRP A 121 2.98 -10.20 -14.58
CA TRP A 121 2.13 -10.19 -15.78
C TRP A 121 1.03 -11.26 -15.74
N VAL A 122 1.32 -12.46 -15.20
CA VAL A 122 0.31 -13.51 -15.02
C VAL A 122 -0.78 -13.08 -14.04
N LEU A 123 -0.39 -12.41 -12.95
CA LEU A 123 -1.33 -11.93 -11.93
C LEU A 123 -2.12 -10.71 -12.37
N ASN A 124 -1.67 -9.95 -13.36
CA ASN A 124 -2.31 -8.70 -13.78
C ASN A 124 -2.76 -8.75 -15.25
N PRO A 125 -3.68 -9.67 -15.64
CA PRO A 125 -4.12 -9.81 -17.03
C PRO A 125 -4.91 -8.60 -17.55
N ASN A 126 -5.47 -7.79 -16.65
CA ASN A 126 -6.38 -6.68 -16.97
C ASN A 126 -5.67 -5.32 -17.01
N ILE A 127 -4.35 -5.28 -17.16
CA ILE A 127 -3.62 -4.00 -17.35
C ILE A 127 -3.94 -3.46 -18.73
N SER A 128 -4.49 -2.25 -18.80
CA SER A 128 -4.87 -1.61 -20.06
C SER A 128 -3.72 -0.85 -20.72
N ASN A 129 -2.77 -0.29 -19.95
CA ASN A 129 -1.61 0.44 -20.47
C ASN A 129 -0.28 -0.22 -20.11
N ARG A 130 0.08 -1.22 -20.91
CA ARG A 130 1.32 -2.00 -20.74
C ARG A 130 2.59 -1.14 -20.79
N VAL A 131 2.64 -0.16 -21.68
CA VAL A 131 3.81 0.71 -21.93
C VAL A 131 4.20 1.52 -20.68
N ILE A 132 3.22 1.99 -19.91
CA ILE A 132 3.50 2.72 -18.67
C ILE A 132 4.05 1.78 -17.59
N VAL A 133 3.50 0.57 -17.52
CA VAL A 133 3.88 -0.40 -16.49
C VAL A 133 5.27 -0.98 -16.74
N GLU A 134 5.63 -1.26 -17.99
CA GLU A 134 6.97 -1.76 -18.36
C GLU A 134 8.10 -0.76 -18.01
N LYS A 135 7.82 0.54 -17.95
CA LYS A 135 8.78 1.54 -17.46
C LYS A 135 9.04 1.47 -15.96
N VAL A 136 8.14 0.84 -15.21
CA VAL A 136 8.20 0.74 -13.74
C VAL A 136 8.58 -0.67 -13.30
N ILE A 137 8.09 -1.68 -13.99
CA ILE A 137 8.28 -3.10 -13.70
C ILE A 137 9.09 -3.71 -14.83
N TYR A 138 10.39 -3.89 -14.60
CA TYR A 138 11.34 -4.49 -15.52
C TYR A 138 12.43 -5.23 -14.75
N VAL A 139 13.09 -6.18 -15.40
CA VAL A 139 14.16 -7.01 -14.81
C VAL A 139 15.34 -6.11 -14.42
N GLY A 140 15.86 -6.27 -13.21
CA GLY A 140 16.88 -5.42 -12.62
C GLY A 140 16.36 -4.10 -12.05
N GLY A 141 15.08 -3.77 -12.27
CA GLY A 141 14.41 -2.65 -11.63
C GLY A 141 14.14 -2.89 -10.14
N LYS A 142 13.87 -1.83 -9.39
CA LYS A 142 13.45 -1.89 -7.98
C LYS A 142 11.94 -2.03 -7.86
N TRP A 143 11.47 -2.84 -6.91
CA TRP A 143 10.03 -3.03 -6.72
C TRP A 143 9.34 -1.75 -6.22
N SER A 144 8.36 -1.23 -6.96
CA SER A 144 7.68 0.00 -6.58
C SER A 144 6.54 -0.27 -5.58
N ILE A 145 6.76 0.03 -4.30
CA ILE A 145 5.74 -0.19 -3.24
C ILE A 145 4.68 0.92 -3.24
N ARG A 146 3.41 0.50 -3.19
CA ARG A 146 2.20 1.34 -3.16
C ARG A 146 1.23 0.81 -2.11
N SER A 147 0.52 1.71 -1.44
CA SER A 147 -0.42 1.36 -0.36
C SER A 147 -1.51 0.36 -0.74
N HIS A 148 -1.96 0.37 -2.00
CA HIS A 148 -3.00 -0.55 -2.48
C HIS A 148 -2.48 -1.94 -2.85
N GLN A 149 -1.18 -2.13 -3.03
CA GLN A 149 -0.59 -3.43 -3.35
C GLN A 149 -0.79 -4.41 -2.21
N TYR A 150 -0.50 -4.04 -0.97
CA TYR A 150 -0.70 -4.91 0.21
C TYR A 150 -2.10 -5.55 0.28
N ARG A 151 -3.15 -4.78 -0.03
CA ARG A 151 -4.52 -5.29 -0.02
C ARG A 151 -4.75 -6.30 -1.16
N ARG A 152 -4.11 -6.08 -2.31
CA ARG A 152 -4.14 -6.98 -3.46
C ARG A 152 -3.34 -8.25 -3.19
N SER A 153 -2.19 -8.17 -2.53
CA SER A 153 -1.42 -9.37 -2.14
C SER A 153 -2.24 -10.28 -1.27
N ILE A 154 -2.83 -9.71 -0.22
CA ILE A 154 -3.67 -10.47 0.69
C ILE A 154 -4.84 -11.11 -0.09
N ALA A 155 -5.50 -10.37 -0.97
CA ALA A 155 -6.60 -10.91 -1.78
C ALA A 155 -6.13 -12.07 -2.68
N VAL A 156 -5.05 -11.88 -3.43
CA VAL A 156 -4.51 -12.86 -4.37
C VAL A 156 -4.03 -14.11 -3.65
N HIS A 157 -3.28 -13.98 -2.55
CA HIS A 157 -2.75 -15.12 -1.79
C HIS A 157 -3.86 -15.89 -1.07
N LEU A 158 -4.80 -15.20 -0.41
CA LEU A 158 -5.91 -15.88 0.26
C LEU A 158 -6.83 -16.59 -0.74
N ASN A 159 -7.06 -16.00 -1.91
CA ASN A 159 -7.86 -16.61 -2.97
C ASN A 159 -7.11 -17.76 -3.65
N ARG A 160 -5.80 -17.62 -3.89
CA ARG A 160 -4.95 -18.67 -4.48
C ARG A 160 -4.95 -19.92 -3.61
N LEU A 161 -4.76 -19.74 -2.31
CA LEU A 161 -4.66 -20.81 -1.33
C LEU A 161 -6.03 -21.35 -0.89
N GLU A 162 -7.12 -20.83 -1.46
CA GLU A 162 -8.50 -21.18 -1.10
C GLU A 162 -8.80 -21.06 0.41
N LEU A 163 -8.04 -20.23 1.13
CA LEU A 163 -8.14 -20.10 2.60
C LEU A 163 -9.41 -19.36 3.02
N VAL A 164 -9.89 -18.44 2.17
CA VAL A 164 -10.99 -17.54 2.51
C VAL A 164 -11.88 -17.35 1.29
N SER A 165 -13.20 -17.51 1.46
CA SER A 165 -14.15 -17.24 0.38
C SER A 165 -14.17 -15.75 0.01
N THR A 166 -14.44 -15.46 -1.25
CA THR A 166 -14.52 -14.08 -1.76
C THR A 166 -15.53 -13.22 -0.98
N ARG A 167 -16.60 -13.82 -0.42
CA ARG A 167 -17.60 -13.11 0.41
C ARG A 167 -16.98 -12.55 1.69
N TYR A 168 -16.13 -13.33 2.37
CA TYR A 168 -15.42 -12.85 3.55
C TYR A 168 -14.39 -11.78 3.19
N LEU A 169 -13.72 -11.89 2.05
CA LEU A 169 -12.82 -10.84 1.55
C LEU A 169 -13.56 -9.52 1.29
N VAL A 170 -14.78 -9.56 0.74
CA VAL A 170 -15.63 -8.35 0.57
C VAL A 170 -15.86 -7.66 1.92
N VAL A 171 -16.22 -8.42 2.96
CA VAL A 171 -16.47 -7.87 4.31
C VAL A 171 -15.17 -7.34 4.93
N GLN A 172 -14.10 -8.13 4.89
CA GLN A 172 -12.80 -7.76 5.47
C GLN A 172 -12.22 -6.50 4.82
N PHE A 173 -12.35 -6.41 3.50
CA PHE A 173 -11.96 -5.24 2.74
C PHE A 173 -13.07 -4.18 2.67
N LYS A 174 -14.19 -4.31 3.37
CA LYS A 174 -15.27 -3.29 3.36
C LYS A 174 -15.61 -2.81 1.93
N HIS A 175 -15.53 -3.72 0.95
CA HIS A 175 -15.77 -3.39 -0.44
C HIS A 175 -17.28 -3.27 -0.64
N MET A 176 -17.73 -2.18 -1.26
CA MET A 176 -19.16 -1.97 -1.51
C MET A 176 -19.74 -2.96 -2.51
N TYR A 177 -18.90 -3.41 -3.46
CA TYR A 177 -19.32 -4.33 -4.52
C TYR A 177 -18.36 -5.51 -4.61
N LYS A 178 -18.91 -6.71 -4.84
CA LYS A 178 -18.13 -7.94 -5.03
C LYS A 178 -17.16 -7.82 -6.21
N THR A 179 -17.55 -7.13 -7.26
CA THR A 179 -16.73 -6.88 -8.46
C THR A 179 -15.38 -6.23 -8.13
N VAL A 180 -15.30 -5.41 -7.08
CA VAL A 180 -14.03 -4.84 -6.62
C VAL A 180 -13.15 -5.97 -6.08
N THR A 181 -13.66 -6.81 -5.19
CA THR A 181 -12.91 -7.96 -4.67
C THR A 181 -12.52 -8.92 -5.78
N ASP A 182 -13.40 -9.17 -6.75
CA ASP A 182 -13.11 -10.03 -7.90
C ASP A 182 -11.95 -9.47 -8.74
N TRP A 183 -11.89 -8.14 -8.93
CA TRP A 183 -10.76 -7.49 -9.59
C TRP A 183 -9.46 -7.61 -8.79
N TYR A 184 -9.52 -7.48 -7.45
CA TYR A 184 -8.36 -7.72 -6.57
C TYR A 184 -7.90 -9.19 -6.61
N CYS A 185 -8.80 -10.14 -6.86
CA CYS A 185 -8.53 -11.57 -7.00
C CYS A 185 -8.27 -12.00 -8.47
N SER A 186 -8.13 -11.06 -9.40
CA SER A 186 -7.85 -11.41 -10.79
C SER A 186 -6.46 -12.07 -10.94
N GLY A 187 -6.32 -12.96 -11.92
CA GLY A 187 -5.06 -13.68 -12.18
C GLY A 187 -4.81 -14.91 -11.29
N THR A 188 -5.66 -15.19 -10.30
CA THR A 188 -5.55 -16.38 -9.44
C THR A 188 -5.64 -17.72 -10.20
N PRO A 189 -6.62 -17.95 -11.10
CA PRO A 189 -6.83 -19.28 -11.71
C PRO A 189 -5.70 -19.70 -12.66
N ALA A 190 -5.00 -18.74 -13.28
CA ALA A 190 -3.90 -19.00 -14.21
C ALA A 190 -2.63 -19.54 -13.51
N ASN A 191 -2.55 -19.44 -12.18
CA ASN A 191 -1.36 -19.74 -11.41
C ASN A 191 -1.55 -20.87 -10.36
N SER A 192 -2.62 -21.67 -10.51
CA SER A 192 -2.90 -22.85 -9.66
C SER A 192 -1.87 -23.98 -9.82
N LYS A 193 -1.01 -23.94 -10.85
CA LYS A 193 0.04 -24.95 -11.08
C LYS A 193 1.17 -24.92 -10.03
N SER A 194 1.36 -23.84 -9.27
CA SER A 194 2.37 -23.76 -8.18
C SER A 194 1.79 -23.99 -6.77
N LEU A 195 0.49 -24.32 -6.68
CA LEU A 195 -0.30 -24.28 -5.45
C LEU A 195 0.27 -25.17 -4.32
N GLY A 196 0.77 -26.36 -4.64
CA GLY A 196 1.24 -27.32 -3.63
C GLY A 196 2.47 -26.87 -2.85
N ASN A 197 3.40 -26.14 -3.47
CA ASN A 197 4.61 -25.66 -2.79
C ASN A 197 4.35 -24.36 -2.04
N LEU A 198 3.60 -23.43 -2.66
CA LEU A 198 3.27 -22.15 -2.06
C LEU A 198 2.33 -22.31 -0.85
N ALA A 199 1.34 -23.22 -0.93
CA ALA A 199 0.46 -23.50 0.20
C ALA A 199 1.23 -24.03 1.40
N ARG A 200 2.17 -24.95 1.19
CA ARG A 200 3.00 -25.51 2.27
C ARG A 200 3.90 -24.46 2.90
N ALA A 201 4.56 -23.63 2.09
CA ALA A 201 5.39 -22.53 2.60
C ALA A 201 4.56 -21.51 3.40
N PHE A 202 3.39 -21.14 2.89
CA PHE A 202 2.52 -20.17 3.56
C PHE A 202 1.90 -20.71 4.85
N ILE A 203 1.46 -21.98 4.86
CA ILE A 203 0.97 -22.64 6.08
C ILE A 203 2.09 -22.70 7.11
N SER A 204 3.30 -23.10 6.71
CA SER A 204 4.47 -23.14 7.60
C SER A 204 4.78 -21.77 8.21
N GLU A 205 4.72 -20.70 7.42
CA GLU A 205 5.00 -19.35 7.92
C GLU A 205 3.86 -18.83 8.81
N LEU A 206 2.61 -19.17 8.49
CA LEU A 206 1.46 -18.84 9.34
C LEU A 206 1.55 -19.55 10.69
N ASP A 207 1.95 -20.82 10.69
CA ASP A 207 2.19 -21.60 11.90
C ASP A 207 3.33 -20.98 12.71
N LYS A 208 4.44 -20.62 12.07
CA LYS A 208 5.57 -19.93 12.71
C LYS A 208 5.16 -18.59 13.33
N ALA A 209 4.45 -17.73 12.59
CA ALA A 209 3.94 -16.47 13.11
C ALA A 209 2.93 -16.66 14.25
N GLY A 210 2.12 -17.73 14.19
CA GLY A 210 1.24 -18.16 15.27
C GLY A 210 2.02 -18.56 16.52
N LEU A 211 3.07 -19.37 16.35
CA LEU A 211 3.98 -19.80 17.42
C LEU A 211 4.70 -18.61 18.07
N GLU A 212 5.28 -17.71 17.27
CA GLU A 212 5.95 -16.50 17.74
C GLU A 212 4.99 -15.61 18.54
N ARG A 213 3.78 -15.37 18.01
CA ARG A 213 2.75 -14.60 18.71
C ARG A 213 2.35 -15.25 20.03
N SER A 214 2.14 -16.56 20.03
CA SER A 214 1.82 -17.33 21.25
C SER A 214 2.95 -17.27 22.27
N ALA A 215 4.21 -17.35 21.83
CA ALA A 215 5.39 -17.22 22.68
C ALA A 215 5.52 -15.81 23.26
N SER A 216 5.37 -14.76 22.44
CA SER A 216 5.37 -13.37 22.92
C SER A 216 4.24 -13.11 23.92
N LEU A 217 3.04 -13.64 23.67
CA LEU A 217 1.92 -13.56 24.62
C LEU A 217 2.23 -14.32 25.93
N ALA A 218 2.87 -15.48 25.86
CA ALA A 218 3.25 -16.26 27.04
C ALA A 218 4.33 -15.55 27.88
N ILE A 219 5.33 -14.93 27.24
CA ILE A 219 6.36 -14.12 27.90
C ILE A 219 5.72 -12.89 28.54
N ALA A 220 4.93 -12.12 27.78
CA ALA A 220 4.20 -10.96 28.30
C ALA A 220 3.28 -11.35 29.47
N PHE A 221 2.70 -12.55 29.45
CA PHE A 221 1.87 -13.08 30.53
C PHE A 221 2.68 -13.47 31.79
N GLN A 222 3.88 -14.01 31.62
CA GLN A 222 4.78 -14.37 32.72
C GLN A 222 5.39 -13.13 33.38
N GLU A 223 5.78 -12.13 32.58
CA GLU A 223 6.48 -10.93 33.04
C GLU A 223 5.54 -9.84 33.58
N SER A 224 4.27 -9.80 33.14
CA SER A 224 3.32 -8.78 33.61
C SER A 224 2.65 -9.14 34.94
N GLU A 225 2.72 -8.20 35.89
CA GLU A 225 2.00 -8.28 37.16
C GLU A 225 0.49 -8.03 37.00
N GLN A 226 0.09 -7.16 36.06
CA GLN A 226 -1.30 -6.86 35.72
C GLN A 226 -1.49 -6.63 34.21
N LEU A 227 -2.41 -7.40 33.60
CA LEU A 227 -2.85 -7.20 32.22
C LEU A 227 -4.18 -6.41 32.18
N PHE A 228 -4.22 -5.33 31.43
CA PHE A 228 -5.39 -4.44 31.32
C PHE A 228 -6.34 -4.83 30.16
N GLY A 229 -7.62 -4.49 30.29
CA GLY A 229 -8.67 -4.75 29.30
C GLY A 229 -9.37 -6.11 29.45
N GLY A 230 -10.47 -6.32 28.71
CA GLY A 230 -11.32 -7.52 28.84
C GLY A 230 -10.59 -8.84 28.52
N GLY A 231 -9.67 -8.82 27.54
CA GLY A 231 -8.79 -9.96 27.26
C GLY A 231 -7.75 -10.20 28.36
N GLY A 232 -7.21 -9.14 28.96
CA GLY A 232 -6.26 -9.21 30.08
C GLY A 232 -6.87 -9.83 31.34
N GLN A 233 -8.11 -9.46 31.67
CA GLN A 233 -8.85 -10.04 32.80
C GLN A 233 -9.13 -11.54 32.61
N ALA A 234 -9.47 -11.97 31.39
CA ALA A 234 -9.69 -13.38 31.09
C ALA A 234 -8.40 -14.21 31.23
N LEU A 235 -7.26 -13.65 30.83
CA LEU A 235 -5.94 -14.29 30.95
C LEU A 235 -5.46 -14.33 32.41
N MET A 236 -5.62 -13.24 33.18
CA MET A 236 -5.25 -13.20 34.61
C MET A 236 -5.97 -14.26 35.44
N LYS A 237 -7.24 -14.55 35.13
CA LYS A 237 -8.01 -15.65 35.74
C LYS A 237 -7.38 -17.04 35.49
N GLN A 238 -6.56 -17.19 34.46
CA GLN A 238 -5.88 -18.45 34.12
C GLN A 238 -4.46 -18.56 34.70
N LYS A 239 -3.90 -17.50 35.31
CA LYS A 239 -2.50 -17.47 35.82
C LYS A 239 -2.24 -18.54 36.88
N ASN A 240 -3.21 -18.76 37.75
CA ASN A 240 -3.13 -19.69 38.88
C ASN A 240 -3.72 -21.09 38.59
N LEU A 241 -4.18 -21.35 37.36
CA LEU A 241 -4.67 -22.68 36.99
C LEU A 241 -3.51 -23.65 36.77
N ALA A 242 -3.75 -24.95 36.95
CA ALA A 242 -2.77 -25.97 36.59
C ALA A 242 -2.43 -25.92 35.09
N PRO A 243 -1.18 -26.23 34.67
CA PRO A 243 -0.70 -26.05 33.29
C PRO A 243 -1.57 -26.73 32.22
N ASN A 244 -2.19 -27.86 32.57
CA ASN A 244 -3.09 -28.65 31.75
C ASN A 244 -4.49 -28.04 31.54
N LYS A 245 -4.84 -26.99 32.29
CA LYS A 245 -6.12 -26.27 32.19
C LYS A 245 -5.98 -24.85 31.62
N LYS A 246 -4.76 -24.45 31.24
CA LYS A 246 -4.50 -23.14 30.63
C LYS A 246 -4.77 -23.20 29.13
N LEU A 247 -5.35 -22.13 28.57
CA LEU A 247 -5.81 -22.10 27.18
C LEU A 247 -4.65 -22.16 26.16
N TYR A 248 -3.45 -21.79 26.58
CA TYR A 248 -2.23 -21.93 25.79
C TYR A 248 -1.70 -23.37 25.90
N HIS A 249 -1.67 -24.05 24.77
CA HIS A 249 -1.33 -25.46 24.67
C HIS A 249 0.14 -25.70 25.10
N TYR A 250 0.35 -26.41 26.21
CA TYR A 250 1.67 -26.76 26.77
C TYR A 250 2.58 -27.54 25.80
N ARG A 251 2.05 -28.08 24.69
CA ARG A 251 2.86 -28.73 23.64
C ARG A 251 3.85 -27.78 22.95
N LEU A 252 3.63 -26.46 22.96
CA LEU A 252 4.59 -25.49 22.41
C LEU A 252 5.90 -25.42 23.20
N TYR A 253 5.86 -25.62 24.52
CA TYR A 253 7.01 -25.39 25.40
C TYR A 253 8.02 -26.55 25.35
N LEU A 254 7.54 -27.78 25.10
CA LEU A 254 8.38 -28.96 24.92
C LEU A 254 9.10 -28.95 23.55
N TRP A 255 8.43 -28.47 22.50
CA TRP A 255 9.03 -28.33 21.16
C TRP A 255 10.17 -27.29 21.13
N LEU A 256 10.05 -26.21 21.92
CA LEU A 256 11.09 -25.19 22.07
C LEU A 256 12.37 -25.69 22.77
N LYS A 257 12.29 -26.77 23.56
CA LYS A 257 13.45 -27.29 24.31
C LYS A 257 14.22 -28.37 23.55
N GLU A 258 13.59 -29.07 22.62
CA GLU A 258 14.20 -30.15 21.83
C GLU A 258 14.63 -29.71 20.41
N GLY A 259 14.08 -28.60 19.87
CA GLY A 259 14.31 -28.16 18.49
C GLY A 259 15.48 -27.18 18.26
N VAL A 260 16.28 -26.83 19.28
CA VAL A 260 17.42 -25.91 19.11
C VAL A 260 18.63 -26.66 18.58
N ARG A 261 18.53 -27.20 17.36
CA ARG A 261 19.68 -27.71 16.60
C ARG A 261 19.37 -28.02 15.15
N GLU A 262 18.69 -27.13 14.43
CA GLU A 262 18.91 -27.08 12.98
C GLU A 262 18.46 -25.76 12.33
N LEU A 263 19.40 -25.22 11.53
CA LEU A 263 19.19 -24.46 10.30
C LEU A 263 18.76 -22.98 10.39
N CYS A 264 19.80 -22.16 10.48
CA CYS A 264 19.91 -20.91 9.73
C CYS A 264 19.54 -21.09 8.24
N ARG A 265 19.00 -19.99 7.66
CA ARG A 265 18.66 -19.72 6.25
C ARG A 265 17.24 -20.09 5.82
N LEU A 266 16.40 -19.07 5.70
CA LEU A 266 15.92 -18.53 4.42
C LEU A 266 14.81 -17.52 4.72
N GLU A 267 15.18 -16.23 4.70
CA GLU A 267 14.22 -15.15 4.57
C GLU A 267 13.72 -15.05 3.11
N MET A 268 12.53 -14.46 2.97
CA MET A 268 11.83 -14.05 1.75
C MET A 268 10.92 -15.08 1.08
N ALA A 269 9.61 -14.82 1.18
CA ALA A 269 8.66 -15.14 0.13
C ALA A 269 7.47 -14.15 0.13
N CYS A 270 7.53 -13.25 -0.87
CA CYS A 270 6.43 -12.68 -1.66
C CYS A 270 5.29 -11.91 -0.96
N ILE A 271 5.37 -10.58 -1.07
CA ILE A 271 4.29 -9.59 -0.90
C ILE A 271 4.06 -8.91 -2.26
N VAL A 272 2.90 -9.13 -2.92
CA VAL A 272 2.44 -8.34 -4.11
C VAL A 272 1.05 -7.79 -3.94
#